data_AF-A0A1D2QSS5-F1
#
_entry.id   AF-A0A1D2QSS5-F1
#
_cell.length_a   1.000
_cell.length_b   1.000
_cell.length_c   1.000
_cell.angle_alpha   90.00
_cell.angle_beta   90.00
_cell.angle_gamma   90.00
#
_symmetry.space_group_name_H-M   'P 1'
#
loop_
_entity.id
_entity.type
_entity.pdbx_description
1 polymer ?
#
loop_
_entity_poly.entity_id
_entity_poly.type
_entity_poly.pdbx_seq_one_letter_code
_entity_poly.pdbx_strand_id
1 'polypeptide(L)'
;MKPHEATKMIKRLNTTLPDNLARYVGAITGKGGNYETPSEFIRDWVRRHMETTEAKEDRDIQALLMQFMAENNYQPWGEQNLQDARDLINS
;
A
#
# COMPACT_ATOMS: atom_id res chain seq x y z
N MET A 1 6.15 -30.97 -16.79
CA MET A 1 5.94 -29.52 -16.66
C MET A 1 7.04 -28.98 -15.75
N LYS A 2 8.02 -28.23 -16.28
CA LYS A 2 9.04 -27.58 -15.43
C LYS A 2 8.47 -26.24 -14.97
N PRO A 3 8.60 -25.86 -13.68
CA PRO A 3 8.12 -24.57 -13.21
C PRO A 3 8.85 -23.48 -13.98
N HIS A 4 8.09 -22.50 -14.48
CA HIS A 4 8.65 -21.30 -15.08
C HIS A 4 9.55 -20.63 -14.05
N GLU A 5 10.85 -20.69 -14.27
CA GLU A 5 11.81 -19.80 -13.65
C GLU A 5 11.36 -18.39 -14.06
N ALA A 6 10.66 -17.70 -13.15
CA ALA A 6 10.39 -16.29 -13.30
C ALA A 6 11.76 -15.61 -13.34
N THR A 7 12.28 -15.39 -14.56
CA THR A 7 13.50 -14.63 -14.78
C THR A 7 13.25 -13.28 -14.12
N LYS A 8 13.82 -13.09 -12.92
CA LYS A 8 13.64 -11.88 -12.13
C LYS A 8 14.08 -10.73 -13.02
N MET A 9 13.12 -9.96 -13.55
CA MET A 9 13.41 -8.90 -14.49
C MET A 9 14.08 -7.77 -13.70
N ILE A 10 15.40 -7.83 -13.58
CA ILE A 10 16.19 -6.79 -12.92
C ILE A 10 16.25 -5.60 -13.87
N LYS A 11 15.29 -4.67 -13.72
CA LYS A 11 15.33 -3.38 -14.41
C LYS A 11 16.31 -2.47 -13.67
N ARG A 12 17.30 -1.93 -14.40
CA ARG A 12 18.25 -0.95 -13.87
C ARG A 12 17.64 0.44 -13.92
N LEU A 13 17.70 1.15 -12.80
CA LEU A 13 17.33 2.54 -12.69
C LEU A 13 18.61 3.38 -12.58
N ASN A 14 18.85 4.26 -13.55
CA ASN A 14 19.84 5.31 -13.43
C ASN A 14 19.14 6.57 -12.94
N THR A 15 19.56 7.10 -11.80
CA THR A 15 18.99 8.30 -11.20
C THR A 15 20.08 9.16 -10.59
N THR A 16 19.86 10.47 -10.59
CA THR A 16 20.73 11.45 -9.95
C THR A 16 20.13 11.86 -8.62
N LEU A 17 20.90 11.72 -7.54
CA LEU A 17 20.51 12.13 -6.21
C LEU A 17 20.90 13.60 -5.99
N PRO A 18 20.05 14.43 -5.36
CA PRO A 18 20.45 15.76 -4.91
C PRO A 18 21.64 15.70 -3.95
N ASP A 19 22.50 16.71 -3.98
CA ASP A 19 23.75 16.74 -3.21
C ASP A 19 23.58 16.42 -1.73
N ASN A 20 22.52 16.95 -1.11
CA ASN A 20 22.20 16.74 0.31
C ASN A 20 21.97 15.24 0.60
N LEU A 21 21.23 14.58 -0.28
CA LEU A 21 20.90 13.16 -0.16
C LEU A 21 22.10 12.29 -0.49
N ALA A 22 22.91 12.68 -1.48
CA ALA A 22 24.15 11.99 -1.83
C ALA A 22 25.15 11.99 -0.66
N ARG A 23 25.29 13.13 0.05
CA ARG A 23 26.12 13.22 1.27
C ARG A 23 25.62 12.30 2.37
N TYR A 24 24.32 12.29 2.62
CA TYR A 24 23.72 11.43 3.63
C TYR A 24 23.92 9.95 3.30
N VAL A 25 23.60 9.53 2.07
CA VAL A 25 23.80 8.16 1.60
C VAL A 25 25.27 7.76 1.71
N GLY A 26 26.19 8.63 1.30
CA GLY A 26 27.62 8.41 1.44
C GLY A 26 28.09 8.23 2.89
N ALA A 27 27.44 8.87 3.87
CA ALA A 27 27.79 8.73 5.28
C ALA A 27 27.31 7.40 5.90
N ILE A 28 26.21 6.85 5.41
CA ILE A 28 25.63 5.59 5.93
C ILE A 28 26.06 4.34 5.15
N THR A 29 26.75 4.53 4.01
CA THR A 29 27.24 3.44 3.16
C THR A 29 28.77 3.38 3.12
N GLY A 30 29.36 2.18 3.17
CA GLY A 30 30.81 1.97 3.12
C GLY A 30 31.36 1.24 4.35
N LYS A 31 32.70 1.24 4.53
CA LYS A 31 33.35 0.53 5.65
C LYS A 31 32.95 1.13 6.99
N GLY A 32 32.16 0.39 7.77
CA GLY A 32 31.60 0.83 9.06
C GLY A 32 30.22 1.49 8.96
N GLY A 33 29.63 1.58 7.76
CA GLY A 33 28.26 2.01 7.55
C GLY A 33 27.25 0.86 7.66
N ASN A 34 25.97 1.19 7.76
CA ASN A 34 24.88 0.20 7.85
C ASN A 34 24.67 -0.58 6.54
N TYR A 35 25.16 -0.06 5.42
CA TYR A 35 25.04 -0.68 4.10
C TYR A 35 26.38 -0.72 3.39
N GLU A 36 26.58 -1.73 2.55
CA GLU A 36 27.83 -1.87 1.79
C GLU A 36 27.85 -0.93 0.58
N THR A 37 26.70 -0.71 -0.05
CA THR A 37 26.57 0.15 -1.23
C THR A 37 25.37 1.08 -1.18
N PRO A 38 25.43 2.27 -1.82
CA PRO A 38 24.26 3.14 -2.01
C PRO A 38 23.07 2.43 -2.65
N SER A 39 23.33 1.52 -3.59
CA SER A 39 22.27 0.76 -4.28
C SER A 39 21.52 -0.19 -3.34
N GLU A 40 22.22 -0.75 -2.34
CA GLU A 40 21.61 -1.59 -1.33
C GLU A 40 20.67 -0.79 -0.43
N PHE A 41 21.13 0.35 0.07
CA PHE A 41 20.33 1.27 0.86
C PHE A 41 19.04 1.67 0.12
N ILE A 42 19.15 2.10 -1.14
CA ILE A 42 17.98 2.54 -1.92
C ILE A 42 16.99 1.39 -2.14
N ARG A 43 17.47 0.17 -2.46
CA ARG A 43 16.57 -0.99 -2.61
C ARG A 43 15.84 -1.31 -1.31
N ASP A 44 16.56 -1.30 -0.20
CA ASP A 44 15.99 -1.62 1.10
C ASP A 44 15.02 -0.53 1.58
N TRP A 45 15.32 0.74 1.30
CA TRP A 45 14.41 1.86 1.54
C TRP A 45 13.13 1.76 0.71
N VAL A 46 13.22 1.48 -0.59
CA VAL A 46 12.05 1.29 -1.46
C VAL A 46 11.19 0.14 -0.97
N ARG A 47 11.82 -0.99 -0.59
CA ARG A 47 11.09 -2.15 -0.03
C ARG A 47 10.32 -1.76 1.23
N ARG A 48 10.97 -1.12 2.21
CA ARG A 48 10.31 -0.67 3.45
C ARG A 48 9.19 0.34 3.18
N HIS A 49 9.39 1.23 2.22
CA HIS A 49 8.37 2.19 1.82
C HIS A 49 7.14 1.49 1.26
N MET A 50 7.32 0.51 0.36
CA MET A 50 6.22 -0.29 -0.18
C MET A 50 5.47 -1.04 0.93
N GLU A 51 6.19 -1.73 1.82
CA GLU A 51 5.59 -2.45 2.96
C GLU A 51 4.79 -1.52 3.87
N THR A 52 5.27 -0.29 4.09
CA THR A 52 4.58 0.70 4.93
C THR A 52 3.34 1.25 4.24
N THR A 53 3.41 1.53 2.93
CA THR A 53 2.29 2.05 2.15
C THR A 53 1.17 1.02 2.06
N GLU A 54 1.48 -0.24 1.75
CA GLU A 54 0.50 -1.34 1.73
C GLU A 54 -0.18 -1.50 3.09
N ALA A 55 0.62 -1.56 4.17
CA ALA A 55 0.07 -1.65 5.52
C ALA A 55 -0.72 -0.39 5.95
N LYS A 56 -0.52 0.76 5.30
CA LYS A 56 -1.30 1.97 5.54
C LYS A 56 -2.62 1.91 4.78
N GLU A 57 -2.61 1.52 3.51
CA GLU A 57 -3.82 1.35 2.70
C GLU A 57 -4.80 0.37 3.36
N ASP A 58 -4.30 -0.78 3.85
CA ASP A 58 -5.12 -1.74 4.59
C ASP A 58 -5.75 -1.15 5.86
N ARG A 59 -4.98 -0.36 6.60
CA ARG A 59 -5.47 0.31 7.81
C ARG A 59 -6.50 1.39 7.50
N ASP A 60 -6.28 2.16 6.45
CA ASP A 60 -7.20 3.21 6.01
C ASP A 60 -8.53 2.59 5.53
N ILE A 61 -8.47 1.45 4.81
CA ILE A 61 -9.66 0.67 4.42
C ILE A 61 -10.40 0.14 5.66
N GLN A 62 -9.70 -0.47 6.62
CA GLN A 62 -10.33 -0.96 7.85
C GLN A 62 -10.96 0.17 8.66
N ALA A 63 -10.29 1.31 8.77
CA ALA A 63 -10.83 2.48 9.46
C ALA A 63 -12.10 2.99 8.78
N LEU A 64 -12.10 3.06 7.45
CA LEU A 64 -13.27 3.47 6.67
C LEU A 64 -14.43 2.48 6.83
N LEU A 65 -14.16 1.16 6.79
CA LEU A 65 -15.17 0.14 7.00
C LEU A 65 -15.76 0.20 8.42
N MET A 66 -14.92 0.38 9.44
CA MET A 66 -15.36 0.56 10.82
C MET A 66 -16.23 1.80 10.99
N GLN A 67 -15.83 2.91 10.36
CA GLN A 67 -16.62 4.14 10.34
C GLN A 67 -17.98 3.89 9.68
N PHE A 68 -18.01 3.29 8.49
CA PHE A 68 -19.26 2.96 7.81
C PHE A 68 -20.15 2.02 8.63
N MET A 69 -19.60 1.00 9.29
CA MET A 69 -20.39 0.10 10.15
C MET A 69 -20.94 0.81 11.39
N ALA A 70 -20.21 1.77 11.95
CA ALA A 70 -20.65 2.54 13.11
C ALA A 70 -21.72 3.59 12.73
N GLU A 71 -21.59 4.22 11.56
CA GLU A 71 -22.51 5.24 11.07
C GLU A 71 -23.79 4.62 10.49
N ASN A 72 -23.69 3.46 9.84
CA ASN A 72 -24.83 2.76 9.29
C ASN A 72 -25.36 1.75 10.31
N ASN A 73 -26.38 2.16 11.06
CA ASN A 73 -27.26 1.20 11.70
C ASN A 73 -28.01 0.44 10.59
N TYR A 74 -27.43 -0.65 10.10
CA TYR A 74 -28.07 -1.55 9.13
C TYR A 74 -29.35 -2.09 9.77
N GLN A 75 -30.44 -1.34 9.63
CA GLN A 75 -31.78 -1.87 9.80
C GLN A 75 -31.94 -2.93 8.72
N PRO A 76 -32.10 -4.21 9.08
CA PRO A 76 -32.47 -5.22 8.11
C PRO A 76 -33.69 -4.71 7.37
N TRP A 77 -33.66 -4.71 6.04
CA TRP A 77 -34.84 -4.32 5.27
C TRP A 77 -35.94 -5.34 5.59
N GLY A 78 -36.84 -4.94 6.48
CA GLY A 78 -37.99 -5.75 6.85
C GLY A 78 -38.97 -5.81 5.68
N GLU A 79 -39.88 -6.78 5.74
CA GLU A 79 -40.92 -7.02 4.73
C GLU A 79 -41.77 -5.76 4.45
N GLN A 80 -41.88 -4.87 5.45
CA GLN A 80 -42.53 -3.56 5.33
C GLN A 80 -41.83 -2.61 4.34
N ASN A 81 -40.49 -2.53 4.35
CA ASN A 81 -39.73 -1.62 3.48
C ASN A 81 -39.81 -2.05 2.00
N LEU A 82 -39.99 -3.34 1.74
CA LEU A 82 -40.20 -3.90 0.41
C LEU A 82 -41.59 -3.59 -0.14
N GLN A 83 -42.58 -3.55 0.76
CA GLN A 83 -43.96 -3.18 0.41
C GLN A 83 -44.04 -1.68 0.07
N ASP A 84 -43.43 -0.82 0.88
CA ASP A 84 -43.38 0.64 0.66
C ASP A 84 -42.67 0.99 -0.67
N ALA A 85 -41.58 0.27 -1.01
CA ALA A 85 -40.87 0.45 -2.28
C ALA A 85 -41.70 0.00 -3.49
N ARG A 86 -42.55 -1.03 -3.34
CA ARG A 86 -43.47 -1.48 -4.38
C ARG A 86 -44.60 -0.49 -4.61
N ASP A 87 -45.13 0.10 -3.54
CA ASP A 87 -46.22 1.06 -3.63
C ASP A 87 -45.76 2.38 -4.28
N LEU A 88 -44.51 2.80 -4.08
CA LEU A 88 -43.88 3.95 -4.75
C LEU A 88 -43.66 3.76 -6.27
N ILE A 89 -43.51 2.53 -6.74
CA ILE A 89 -43.33 2.21 -8.17
C ILE A 89 -44.69 2.16 -8.89
N ASN A 90 -45.75 1.85 -8.16
CA ASN A 90 -47.10 1.70 -8.68
C ASN A 90 -47.99 2.95 -8.51
N SER A 91 -47.46 4.04 -7.94
CA SER A 91 -48.09 5.37 -7.86
C SER A 91 -47.63 6.28 -9.00
#